data_AF-A0A9D5NZ27-F1
#
_entry.id   AF-A0A9D5NZ27-F1
#
_cell.length_a   1.000
_cell.length_b   1.000
_cell.length_c   1.000
_cell.angle_alpha   90.00
_cell.angle_beta   90.00
_cell.angle_gamma   90.00
#
_symmetry.space_group_name_H-M   'P 1'
#
loop_
_entity.id
_entity.type
_entity.pdbx_description
1 polymer ?
#
loop_
_entity_poly.entity_id
_entity_poly.type
_entity_poly.pdbx_seq_one_letter_code
_entity_poly.pdbx_strand_id
1 'polypeptide(L)'
;MGTILPPPSPVKDSVKADSAKSETPSDSLQTSKIAESSKLSSEEKSGDSNLLFWIIIILLLLALLAFGFYHKWKVEHLKDRIAELESQLETAVEETKKNVKTDLYNDGESLYNHLLIGGSVSEWTDEQISKLIEHYKLQNYPLVHSLETEYDNLPLNHKLFEILLDMGKSDSDIQRMMNITQTTIRSYRFRIKNKKLS
;
A
#
# COMPACT_ATOMS: atom_id res chain seq x y z
N MET A 1 -34.79 -27.10 17.09
CA MET A 1 -36.20 -27.03 16.67
C MET A 1 -36.29 -26.11 15.47
N GLY A 2 -36.97 -26.53 14.39
CA GLY A 2 -37.27 -25.67 13.24
C GLY A 2 -36.51 -26.01 11.96
N THR A 3 -36.93 -27.11 11.33
CA THR A 3 -36.68 -27.55 9.94
C THR A 3 -37.23 -26.56 8.92
N ILE A 4 -36.71 -26.55 7.68
CA ILE A 4 -37.42 -26.88 6.42
C ILE A 4 -36.45 -26.71 5.22
N LEU A 5 -36.38 -27.79 4.43
CA LEU A 5 -35.64 -28.02 3.18
C LEU A 5 -36.42 -27.48 1.95
N PRO A 6 -35.81 -27.44 0.75
CA PRO A 6 -36.22 -26.67 -0.43
C PRO A 6 -37.18 -27.47 -1.33
N PRO A 7 -37.64 -26.88 -2.46
CA PRO A 7 -37.37 -27.49 -3.78
C PRO A 7 -37.40 -26.44 -4.94
N PRO A 8 -37.54 -26.82 -6.23
CA PRO A 8 -36.60 -27.54 -7.09
C PRO A 8 -36.38 -26.85 -8.46
N SER A 9 -35.38 -27.30 -9.23
CA SER A 9 -35.30 -27.08 -10.69
C SER A 9 -36.46 -27.76 -11.43
N PRO A 10 -36.75 -27.36 -12.67
CA PRO A 10 -37.03 -28.39 -13.67
C PRO A 10 -36.40 -28.16 -15.05
N VAL A 11 -35.96 -29.30 -15.59
CA VAL A 11 -35.64 -29.66 -16.97
C VAL A 11 -36.92 -29.68 -17.83
N LYS A 12 -36.82 -29.36 -19.14
CA LYS A 12 -37.63 -29.93 -20.24
C LYS A 12 -36.76 -29.90 -21.51
N ASP A 13 -36.26 -31.03 -22.00
CA ASP A 13 -36.91 -32.09 -22.79
C ASP A 13 -37.21 -31.73 -24.25
N SER A 14 -36.61 -32.57 -25.10
CA SER A 14 -36.80 -32.82 -26.54
C SER A 14 -38.23 -33.19 -26.95
N VAL A 15 -38.53 -33.08 -28.26
CA VAL A 15 -39.45 -33.89 -29.14
C VAL A 15 -39.72 -33.03 -30.39
N LYS A 16 -39.35 -33.34 -31.65
CA LYS A 16 -39.60 -34.46 -32.60
C LYS A 16 -41.00 -34.46 -33.26
N ALA A 17 -41.00 -34.49 -34.61
CA ALA A 17 -42.03 -35.02 -35.53
C ALA A 17 -43.36 -34.23 -35.64
N ASP A 18 -44.15 -34.22 -36.72
CA ASP A 18 -44.09 -34.77 -38.08
C ASP A 18 -45.27 -34.17 -38.89
N SER A 19 -45.13 -34.14 -40.21
CA SER A 19 -46.14 -34.51 -41.22
C SER A 19 -47.48 -33.74 -41.43
N ALA A 20 -47.60 -33.18 -42.64
CA ALA A 20 -48.51 -33.57 -43.74
C ALA A 20 -49.71 -32.71 -44.19
N LYS A 21 -49.79 -32.59 -45.55
CA LYS A 21 -50.94 -32.38 -46.48
C LYS A 21 -51.67 -31.03 -46.43
N SER A 22 -52.22 -30.46 -47.51
CA SER A 22 -52.43 -30.73 -48.95
C SER A 22 -52.88 -29.35 -49.54
N GLU A 23 -52.69 -28.96 -50.79
CA GLU A 23 -53.53 -29.27 -51.97
C GLU A 23 -52.99 -28.46 -53.18
N THR A 24 -52.98 -29.10 -54.36
CA THR A 24 -52.94 -28.56 -55.74
C THR A 24 -54.32 -28.00 -56.16
N PRO A 25 -54.55 -27.21 -57.24
CA PRO A 25 -54.04 -27.47 -58.62
C PRO A 25 -53.90 -26.29 -59.62
N SER A 26 -53.50 -26.67 -60.86
CA SER A 26 -53.51 -25.92 -62.14
C SER A 26 -52.43 -24.83 -62.30
N ASP A 27 -51.74 -24.67 -63.43
CA ASP A 27 -51.94 -25.22 -64.77
C ASP A 27 -50.64 -25.10 -65.60
N SER A 28 -50.50 -26.02 -66.56
CA SER A 28 -49.73 -26.00 -67.82
C SER A 28 -48.69 -24.89 -68.13
N LEU A 29 -47.48 -25.30 -68.58
CA LEU A 29 -47.10 -25.45 -70.02
C LEU A 29 -45.56 -25.41 -70.23
N GLN A 30 -45.01 -26.49 -70.82
CA GLN A 30 -43.86 -26.58 -71.74
C GLN A 30 -42.45 -26.12 -71.30
N THR A 31 -41.55 -27.05 -70.96
CA THR A 31 -40.56 -27.75 -71.84
C THR A 31 -39.44 -26.88 -72.46
N SER A 32 -38.21 -27.35 -72.21
CA SER A 32 -36.96 -27.14 -72.97
C SER A 32 -36.11 -25.89 -72.68
N LYS A 33 -35.27 -25.96 -71.64
CA LYS A 33 -33.91 -25.38 -71.66
C LYS A 33 -33.07 -25.81 -70.45
N ILE A 34 -33.00 -27.12 -70.20
CA ILE A 34 -32.08 -27.70 -69.20
C ILE A 34 -31.08 -28.56 -69.97
N ALA A 35 -30.09 -27.92 -70.59
CA ALA A 35 -28.88 -28.59 -71.08
C ALA A 35 -27.78 -27.60 -71.51
N GLU A 36 -27.67 -26.40 -70.93
CA GLU A 36 -26.61 -25.47 -71.38
C GLU A 36 -26.19 -24.39 -70.35
N SER A 37 -26.15 -24.73 -69.07
CA SER A 37 -25.60 -23.78 -68.06
C SER A 37 -24.74 -24.43 -66.98
N SER A 38 -24.44 -25.73 -67.07
CA SER A 38 -23.59 -26.44 -66.11
C SER A 38 -22.12 -26.51 -66.49
N LYS A 39 -21.66 -25.76 -67.51
CA LYS A 39 -20.27 -25.81 -68.00
C LYS A 39 -19.46 -24.51 -67.90
N LEU A 40 -19.95 -23.49 -67.22
CA LEU A 40 -19.27 -22.20 -67.12
C LEU A 40 -19.04 -21.69 -65.68
N SER A 41 -18.84 -22.61 -64.72
CA SER A 41 -18.57 -22.23 -63.31
C SER A 41 -17.48 -23.11 -62.67
N SER A 42 -16.48 -23.53 -63.43
CA SER A 42 -15.43 -24.44 -62.93
C SER A 42 -14.00 -24.01 -63.22
N GLU A 43 -13.77 -22.79 -63.72
CA GLU A 43 -12.43 -22.37 -64.14
C GLU A 43 -12.01 -20.98 -63.66
N GLU A 44 -12.55 -20.51 -62.53
CA GLU A 44 -12.11 -19.27 -61.89
C GLU A 44 -12.09 -19.42 -60.36
N LYS A 45 -11.36 -20.41 -59.85
CA LYS A 45 -11.16 -20.62 -58.40
C LYS A 45 -9.70 -20.83 -57.98
N SER A 46 -8.75 -20.47 -58.84
CA SER A 46 -7.32 -20.61 -58.54
C SER A 46 -6.58 -19.28 -58.33
N GLY A 47 -7.18 -18.14 -58.70
CA GLY A 47 -6.55 -16.80 -58.54
C GLY A 47 -6.87 -16.10 -57.21
N ASP A 48 -8.08 -16.30 -56.69
CA ASP A 48 -8.57 -15.57 -55.50
C ASP A 48 -7.93 -16.02 -54.19
N SER A 49 -7.52 -17.30 -54.09
CA SER A 49 -6.91 -17.85 -52.87
C SER A 49 -5.57 -17.18 -52.54
N ASN A 50 -4.79 -16.81 -53.55
CA ASN A 50 -3.52 -16.09 -53.36
C ASN A 50 -3.77 -14.64 -52.94
N LEU A 51 -4.79 -14.00 -53.51
CA LEU A 51 -5.19 -12.63 -53.17
C LEU A 51 -5.70 -12.54 -51.72
N LEU A 52 -6.55 -13.49 -51.30
CA LEU A 52 -7.01 -13.58 -49.92
C LEU A 52 -5.86 -13.83 -48.94
N PHE A 53 -4.88 -14.66 -49.31
CA PHE A 53 -3.69 -14.89 -48.50
C PHE A 53 -2.87 -13.59 -48.29
N TRP A 54 -2.67 -12.79 -49.33
CA TRP A 54 -2.00 -11.49 -49.22
C TRP A 54 -2.78 -10.47 -48.38
N ILE A 55 -4.11 -10.43 -48.48
CA ILE A 55 -4.95 -9.56 -47.64
C ILE A 55 -4.80 -9.94 -46.16
N ILE A 56 -4.80 -11.23 -45.85
CA ILE A 56 -4.61 -11.73 -44.48
C ILE A 56 -3.22 -11.33 -43.97
N ILE A 57 -2.17 -11.48 -44.78
CA ILE A 57 -0.81 -11.05 -44.41
C ILE A 57 -0.77 -9.55 -44.11
N ILE A 58 -1.38 -8.72 -44.96
CA ILE A 58 -1.40 -7.27 -44.76
C ILE A 58 -2.13 -6.91 -43.46
N LEU A 59 -3.27 -7.54 -43.18
CA LEU A 59 -3.98 -7.36 -41.90
C LEU A 59 -3.14 -7.77 -40.71
N LEU A 60 -2.40 -8.88 -40.81
CA LEU A 60 -1.52 -9.37 -39.75
C LEU A 60 -0.35 -8.40 -39.51
N LEU A 61 0.25 -7.87 -40.59
CA LEU A 61 1.31 -6.86 -40.50
C LEU A 61 0.80 -5.55 -39.88
N LEU A 62 -0.39 -5.09 -40.26
CA LEU A 62 -1.02 -3.91 -39.66
C LEU A 62 -1.32 -4.13 -38.17
N ALA A 63 -1.79 -5.31 -37.79
CA ALA A 63 -2.01 -5.66 -36.39
C ALA A 63 -0.70 -5.67 -35.59
N LEU A 64 0.39 -6.20 -36.16
CA LEU A 64 1.70 -6.21 -35.51
C LEU A 64 2.30 -4.81 -35.36
N LEU A 65 2.15 -3.96 -36.38
CA LEU A 65 2.57 -2.56 -36.31
C LEU A 65 1.78 -1.79 -35.25
N ALA A 66 0.45 -1.97 -35.22
CA ALA A 66 -0.41 -1.38 -34.20
C ALA A 66 -0.07 -1.89 -32.80
N PHE A 67 0.22 -3.18 -32.65
CA PHE A 67 0.64 -3.77 -31.37
C PHE A 67 1.99 -3.21 -30.90
N GLY A 68 2.97 -3.11 -31.79
CA GLY A 68 4.28 -2.54 -31.47
C GLY A 68 4.18 -1.05 -31.09
N PHE A 69 3.36 -0.29 -31.82
CA PHE A 69 3.08 1.11 -31.51
C PHE A 69 2.35 1.26 -30.17
N TYR A 70 1.30 0.45 -29.94
CA TYR A 70 0.56 0.43 -28.68
C TYR A 70 1.44 0.03 -27.51
N HIS A 71 2.29 -0.97 -27.67
CA HIS A 71 3.22 -1.41 -26.63
C HIS A 71 4.24 -0.33 -26.30
N LYS A 72 4.85 0.30 -27.32
CA LYS A 72 5.80 1.40 -27.13
C LYS A 72 5.14 2.59 -26.43
N TRP A 73 3.95 2.99 -26.90
CA TRP A 73 3.17 4.07 -26.31
C TRP A 73 2.77 3.79 -24.85
N LYS A 74 2.35 2.55 -24.56
CA LYS A 74 1.96 2.13 -23.21
C LYS A 74 3.16 2.13 -22.26
N VAL A 75 4.34 1.72 -22.71
CA VAL A 75 5.58 1.70 -21.90
C VAL A 75 6.04 3.12 -21.59
N GLU A 76 5.94 4.04 -22.54
CA GLU A 76 6.31 5.46 -22.33
C GLU A 76 5.38 6.12 -21.31
N HIS A 77 4.07 5.95 -21.47
CA HIS A 77 3.09 6.45 -20.49
C HIS A 77 3.21 5.76 -19.12
N LEU A 78 3.72 4.52 -19.06
CA LEU A 78 3.99 3.83 -17.79
C LEU A 78 5.16 4.47 -17.05
N LYS A 79 6.20 4.91 -17.77
CA LYS A 79 7.37 5.57 -17.17
C LYS A 79 6.99 6.90 -16.53
N ASP A 80 6.19 7.71 -17.22
CA ASP A 80 5.75 9.01 -16.68
C ASP A 80 4.93 8.83 -15.39
N ARG A 81 4.08 7.79 -15.34
CA ARG A 81 3.32 7.45 -14.14
C ARG A 81 4.21 6.94 -12.99
N ILE A 82 5.29 6.21 -13.30
CA ILE A 82 6.26 5.75 -12.29
C ILE A 82 7.04 6.94 -11.73
N ALA A 83 7.53 7.84 -12.59
CA ALA A 83 8.25 9.04 -12.16
C ALA A 83 7.38 9.97 -11.30
N GLU A 84 6.11 10.14 -11.67
CA GLU A 84 5.14 10.89 -10.87
C GLU A 84 4.90 10.23 -9.50
N LEU A 85 4.76 8.90 -9.46
CA LEU A 85 4.61 8.16 -8.20
C LEU A 85 5.85 8.26 -7.31
N GLU A 86 7.05 8.21 -7.89
CA GLU A 86 8.31 8.40 -7.17
C GLU A 86 8.40 9.81 -6.58
N SER A 87 8.07 10.84 -7.36
CA SER A 87 8.05 12.22 -6.88
C SER A 87 7.03 12.42 -5.74
N GLN A 88 5.83 11.85 -5.86
CA GLN A 88 4.81 11.94 -4.81
C GLN A 88 5.26 11.23 -3.53
N LEU A 89 5.92 10.07 -3.66
CA LEU A 89 6.47 9.34 -2.53
C LEU A 89 7.55 10.16 -1.82
N GLU A 90 8.48 10.76 -2.56
CA GLU A 90 9.54 11.61 -1.97
C GLU A 90 8.95 12.83 -1.25
N THR A 91 7.98 13.51 -1.84
CA THR A 91 7.31 14.65 -1.18
C THR A 91 6.56 14.23 0.08
N ALA A 92 5.83 13.11 0.05
CA ALA A 92 5.11 12.60 1.20
C ALA A 92 6.06 12.17 2.33
N VAL A 93 7.21 11.57 1.99
CA VAL A 93 8.25 11.20 2.96
C VAL A 93 8.87 12.45 3.60
N GLU A 94 9.19 13.48 2.83
CA GLU A 94 9.76 14.71 3.40
C GLU A 94 8.72 15.52 4.20
N GLU A 95 7.46 15.57 3.77
CA GLU A 95 6.38 16.18 4.54
C GLU A 95 6.14 15.45 5.87
N THR A 96 6.03 14.12 5.86
CA THR A 96 5.85 13.33 7.09
C THR A 96 7.05 13.49 8.03
N LYS A 97 8.27 13.44 7.51
CA LYS A 97 9.50 13.65 8.28
C LYS A 97 9.58 15.05 8.87
N LYS A 98 9.16 16.08 8.12
CA LYS A 98 9.09 17.45 8.62
C LYS A 98 8.05 17.58 9.73
N ASN A 99 6.85 17.06 9.50
CA ASN A 99 5.74 17.12 10.46
C ASN A 99 6.11 16.40 11.77
N VAL A 100 6.66 15.19 11.68
CA VAL A 100 7.16 14.43 12.84
C VAL A 100 8.25 15.19 13.58
N LYS A 101 9.18 15.84 12.88
CA LYS A 101 10.21 16.68 13.54
C LYS A 101 9.60 17.87 14.28
N THR A 102 8.62 18.57 13.68
CA THR A 102 7.93 19.67 14.36
C THR A 102 7.08 19.20 15.53
N ASP A 103 6.38 18.09 15.40
CA ASP A 103 5.53 17.54 16.48
C ASP A 103 6.38 17.07 17.64
N LEU A 104 7.46 16.32 17.37
CA LEU A 104 8.41 15.87 18.38
C LEU A 104 9.11 17.05 19.07
N TYR A 105 9.45 18.11 18.32
CA TYR A 105 10.05 19.32 18.86
C TYR A 105 9.07 20.07 19.78
N ASN A 106 7.84 20.30 19.34
CA ASN A 106 6.81 21.02 20.10
C ASN A 106 6.38 20.23 21.35
N ASP A 107 6.21 18.91 21.22
CA ASP A 107 5.87 18.02 22.33
C ASP A 107 7.00 18.03 23.36
N GLY A 108 8.25 17.82 22.92
CA GLY A 108 9.42 17.81 23.79
C GLY A 108 9.67 19.15 24.50
N GLU A 109 9.46 20.27 23.80
CA GLU A 109 9.57 21.62 24.37
C GLU A 109 8.49 21.85 25.45
N SER A 110 7.25 21.43 25.21
CA SER A 110 6.17 21.56 26.19
C SER A 110 6.45 20.76 27.47
N LEU A 111 6.98 19.53 27.32
CA LEU A 111 7.39 18.66 28.42
C LEU A 111 8.57 19.26 29.19
N TYR A 112 9.55 19.83 28.49
CA TYR A 112 10.67 20.52 29.11
C TYR A 112 10.23 21.73 29.92
N ASN A 113 9.34 22.55 29.37
CA ASN A 113 8.76 23.69 30.07
C ASN A 113 7.95 23.26 31.30
N HIS A 114 7.21 22.15 31.22
CA HIS A 114 6.51 21.55 32.35
C HIS A 114 7.47 21.15 33.49
N LEU A 115 8.67 20.64 33.16
CA LEU A 115 9.72 20.35 34.15
C LEU A 115 10.38 21.60 34.73
N LEU A 116 10.54 22.65 33.93
CA LEU A 116 11.09 23.93 34.41
C LEU A 116 10.22 24.54 35.51
N ILE A 117 8.90 24.58 35.31
CA ILE A 117 7.94 25.07 36.32
C ILE A 117 7.76 24.10 37.51
N GLY A 118 8.35 22.90 37.41
CA GLY A 118 8.37 21.90 38.48
C GLY A 118 7.13 21.03 38.58
N GLY A 119 6.47 20.78 37.45
CA GLY A 119 5.35 19.86 37.35
C GLY A 119 5.73 18.39 37.59
N SER A 120 4.72 17.56 37.86
CA SER A 120 4.90 16.13 38.11
C SER A 120 5.05 15.32 36.83
N VAL A 121 5.98 14.37 36.83
CA VAL A 121 6.21 13.39 35.74
C VAL A 121 5.68 11.99 36.10
N SER A 122 5.02 11.84 37.24
CA SER A 122 4.54 10.53 37.73
C SER A 122 3.54 9.83 36.81
N GLU A 123 2.79 10.60 36.02
CA GLU A 123 1.77 10.10 35.09
C GLU A 123 2.28 10.01 33.64
N TRP A 124 3.56 10.29 33.41
CA TRP A 124 4.10 10.32 32.06
C TRP A 124 4.29 8.92 31.50
N THR A 125 4.00 8.77 30.21
CA THR A 125 4.29 7.55 29.46
C THR A 125 5.78 7.48 29.09
N ASP A 126 6.27 6.27 28.82
CA ASP A 126 7.64 6.07 28.33
C ASP A 126 7.91 6.86 27.04
N GLU A 127 6.89 7.04 26.19
CA GLU A 127 6.98 7.86 24.98
C GLU A 127 7.21 9.35 25.30
N GLN A 128 6.48 9.90 26.27
CA GLN A 128 6.68 11.28 26.72
C GLN A 128 8.08 11.48 27.31
N ILE A 129 8.57 10.52 28.09
CA ILE A 129 9.92 10.57 28.63
C ILE A 129 10.96 10.50 27.50
N SER A 130 10.75 9.67 26.47
CA SER A 130 11.64 9.61 25.30
C SER A 130 11.68 10.94 24.54
N LYS A 131 10.51 11.53 24.26
CA LYS A 131 10.40 12.84 23.58
C LYS A 131 11.12 13.95 24.35
N LEU A 132 11.00 13.95 25.68
CA LEU A 132 11.76 14.87 26.52
C LEU A 132 13.27 14.66 26.37
N ILE A 133 13.76 13.41 26.47
CA ILE A 133 15.19 13.11 26.37
C ILE A 133 15.74 13.54 25.00
N GLU A 134 15.00 13.31 23.93
CA GLU A 134 15.35 13.73 22.58
C GLU A 134 15.42 15.26 22.45
N HIS A 135 14.46 15.98 23.04
CA HIS A 135 14.53 17.44 23.10
C HIS A 135 15.72 17.92 23.94
N TYR A 136 15.96 17.28 25.08
CA TYR A 136 17.07 17.63 25.98
C TYR A 136 18.44 17.38 25.34
N LYS A 137 18.55 16.40 24.44
CA LYS A 137 19.76 16.14 23.63
C LYS A 137 20.17 17.34 22.77
N LEU A 138 19.19 18.16 22.35
CA LEU A 138 19.45 19.38 21.58
C LEU A 138 20.09 20.48 22.44
N GLN A 139 19.84 20.47 23.75
CA GLN A 139 20.35 21.47 24.70
C GLN A 139 21.64 21.01 25.38
N ASN A 140 21.70 19.74 25.79
CA ASN A 140 22.84 19.14 26.48
C ASN A 140 23.21 17.80 25.84
N TYR A 141 23.81 17.87 24.64
CA TYR A 141 24.30 16.71 23.92
C TYR A 141 25.31 15.87 24.73
N PRO A 142 26.33 16.44 25.41
CA PRO A 142 27.33 15.65 26.13
C PRO A 142 26.75 14.71 27.17
N LEU A 143 25.78 15.19 27.99
CA LEU A 143 25.14 14.37 29.01
C LEU A 143 24.37 13.22 28.37
N VAL A 144 23.48 13.52 27.42
CA VAL A 144 22.63 12.48 26.80
C VAL A 144 23.48 11.46 26.05
N HIS A 145 24.54 11.92 25.38
CA HIS A 145 25.49 11.02 24.74
C HIS A 145 26.18 10.09 25.74
N SER A 146 26.69 10.61 26.88
CA SER A 146 27.27 9.75 27.92
C SER A 146 26.27 8.75 28.49
N LEU A 147 24.99 9.12 28.63
CA LEU A 147 23.94 8.22 29.11
C LEU A 147 23.61 7.09 28.10
N GLU A 148 23.87 7.32 26.82
CA GLU A 148 23.68 6.34 25.75
C GLU A 148 24.92 5.45 25.54
N THR A 149 26.13 6.00 25.69
CA THR A 149 27.38 5.28 25.39
C THR A 149 28.03 4.63 26.61
N GLU A 150 27.92 5.24 27.79
CA GLU A 150 28.59 4.75 29.01
C GLU A 150 27.74 3.76 29.80
N TYR A 151 26.47 3.54 29.42
CA TYR A 151 25.55 2.67 30.16
C TYR A 151 24.90 1.63 29.27
N ASP A 152 24.95 0.36 29.68
CA ASP A 152 24.21 -0.70 29.00
C ASP A 152 22.72 -0.63 29.38
N ASN A 153 21.89 -0.22 28.41
CA ASN A 153 20.43 -0.17 28.49
C ASN A 153 19.94 0.48 29.79
N LEU A 154 20.26 1.77 29.97
CA LEU A 154 19.78 2.54 31.12
C LEU A 154 18.27 2.82 30.98
N PRO A 155 17.43 2.45 31.97
CA PRO A 155 16.00 2.70 31.93
C PRO A 155 15.66 4.18 31.76
N LEU A 156 14.54 4.49 31.08
CA LEU A 156 14.09 5.87 30.82
C LEU A 156 13.95 6.69 32.11
N ASN A 157 13.38 6.12 33.18
CA ASN A 157 13.27 6.79 34.47
C ASN A 157 14.62 7.13 35.11
N HIS A 158 15.65 6.32 34.87
CA HIS A 158 16.99 6.63 35.36
C HIS A 158 17.66 7.73 34.52
N LYS A 159 17.43 7.75 33.20
CA LYS A 159 17.86 8.86 32.33
C LYS A 159 17.17 10.17 32.73
N LEU A 160 15.87 10.13 32.98
CA LEU A 160 15.10 11.27 33.47
C LEU A 160 15.65 11.78 34.81
N PHE A 161 15.98 10.89 35.73
CA PHE A 161 16.61 11.24 37.00
C PHE A 161 17.94 12.00 36.81
N GLU A 162 18.82 11.52 35.94
CA GLU A 162 20.10 12.21 35.63
C GLU A 162 19.88 13.57 34.97
N ILE A 163 18.90 13.68 34.06
CA ILE A 163 18.52 14.96 33.45
C ILE A 163 18.04 15.96 34.51
N LEU A 164 17.19 15.52 35.45
CA LEU A 164 16.71 16.40 36.53
C LEU A 164 17.83 16.88 37.45
N LEU A 165 18.85 16.04 37.69
CA LEU A 165 20.04 16.43 38.44
C LEU A 165 20.87 17.47 37.67
N ASP A 166 21.08 17.27 36.36
CA ASP A 166 21.80 18.23 35.51
C ASP A 166 21.06 19.58 35.40
N MET A 167 19.72 19.56 35.41
CA MET A 167 18.87 20.75 35.52
C MET A 167 18.94 21.44 36.89
N GLY A 168 19.71 20.93 37.84
CA GLY A 168 19.91 21.52 39.17
C GLY A 168 18.74 21.31 40.14
N LYS A 169 17.87 20.33 39.89
CA LYS A 169 16.76 20.02 40.81
C LYS A 169 17.30 19.33 42.07
N SER A 170 16.77 19.71 43.23
CA SER A 170 17.14 19.09 44.51
C SER A 170 16.55 17.68 44.64
N ASP A 171 17.11 16.84 45.52
CA ASP A 171 16.52 15.52 45.83
C ASP A 171 15.04 15.65 46.20
N SER A 172 14.67 16.64 47.03
CA SER A 172 13.26 16.89 47.41
C SER A 172 12.37 17.29 46.23
N ASP A 173 12.91 18.01 45.26
CA ASP A 173 12.18 18.36 44.05
C ASP A 173 11.97 17.14 43.17
N ILE A 174 13.01 16.31 43.01
CA ILE A 174 12.95 15.07 42.23
C ILE A 174 11.96 14.08 42.87
N GLN A 175 11.96 13.97 44.21
CA GLN A 175 10.98 13.16 44.93
C GLN A 175 9.55 13.60 44.61
N ARG A 176 9.29 14.91 44.63
CA ARG A 176 7.98 15.49 44.34
C ARG A 176 7.59 15.32 42.87
N MET A 177 8.51 15.63 41.94
CA MET A 177 8.26 15.57 40.50
C MET A 177 8.04 14.13 40.04
N MET A 178 8.86 13.18 40.46
CA MET A 178 8.74 11.78 40.05
C MET A 178 7.79 10.97 40.95
N ASN A 179 7.24 11.56 42.01
CA ASN A 179 6.46 10.89 43.05
C ASN A 179 7.18 9.66 43.65
N ILE A 180 8.45 9.84 44.03
CA ILE A 180 9.31 8.77 44.57
C ILE A 180 9.83 9.08 45.98
N THR A 181 10.16 8.03 46.72
CA THR A 181 10.73 8.16 48.06
C THR A 181 12.24 8.42 48.02
N GLN A 182 12.79 8.94 49.12
CA GLN A 182 14.24 9.17 49.25
C GLN A 182 15.02 7.85 49.16
N THR A 183 14.42 6.74 49.58
CA THR A 183 15.00 5.40 49.41
C THR A 183 15.12 5.04 47.94
N THR A 184 14.13 5.39 47.11
CA THR A 184 14.17 5.20 45.65
C THR A 184 15.29 6.02 45.01
N ILE A 185 15.47 7.29 45.42
CA ILE A 185 16.58 8.13 44.93
C ILE A 185 17.94 7.48 45.19
N ARG A 186 18.16 6.97 46.41
CA ARG A 186 19.41 6.26 46.76
C ARG A 186 19.60 5.01 45.89
N SER A 187 18.53 4.26 45.67
CA SER A 187 18.53 3.08 44.80
C SER A 187 18.87 3.44 43.35
N TYR A 188 18.31 4.53 42.81
CA TYR A 188 18.60 5.01 41.46
C TYR A 188 20.09 5.34 41.31
N ARG A 189 20.64 6.17 42.21
CA ARG A 189 22.07 6.51 42.21
C ARG A 189 22.97 5.27 42.24
N PHE A 190 22.65 4.30 43.10
CA PHE A 190 23.39 3.04 43.19
C PHE A 190 23.31 2.21 41.89
N ARG A 191 22.10 2.02 41.35
CA ARG A 191 21.86 1.22 40.14
C ARG A 191 22.50 1.86 38.90
N ILE A 192 22.42 3.19 38.79
CA ILE A 192 23.07 3.96 37.71
C ILE A 192 24.57 3.73 37.80
N LYS A 193 25.18 3.98 38.97
CA LYS A 193 26.63 3.78 39.17
C LYS A 193 27.10 2.37 38.81
N ASN A 194 26.32 1.33 39.13
CA ASN A 194 26.68 -0.06 38.83
C ASN A 194 26.46 -0.47 37.36
N LYS A 195 25.64 0.28 36.61
CA LYS A 195 25.39 0.06 35.17
C LYS A 195 26.38 0.78 34.27
N LYS A 196 27.24 1.64 34.84
CA LYS A 196 28.29 2.30 34.10
C LYS A 196 29.28 1.26 33.59
N LEU A 197 29.47 1.20 32.27
CA LEU A 197 30.45 0.35 31.61
C LEU A 197 31.84 0.75 32.14
N SER A 198 32.50 -0.20 32.79
CA SER A 198 33.83 -0.05 33.38
C SER A 198 34.93 -0.19 32.34
#